data_AF-A0A928P0J6-F1
#
_entry.id   AF-A0A928P0J6-F1
#
_cell.length_a   1.000
_cell.length_b   1.000
_cell.length_c   1.000
_cell.angle_alpha   90.00
_cell.angle_beta   90.00
_cell.angle_gamma   90.00
#
_symmetry.space_group_name_H-M   'P 1'
#
loop_
_entity.id
_entity.type
_entity.pdbx_description
1 polymer ?
#
loop_
_entity_poly.entity_id
_entity_poly.type
_entity_poly.pdbx_seq_one_letter_code
_entity_poly.pdbx_strand_id
1 'polypeptide(L)'
;MTKTFKYIISFILCVALLVPIAPPQKASAYVYTDGFVTVGDVTFPFAEYMPGDYFSKNGRACTCHDNASINCVASGEYCNCLRFVNIDGTELDLLAVQCIGFARYTFYRLFGFIDADHNSHLFYNAGTIEAGNVTEQSVKQLIAHLKPGAHIRYKLAYTQHSVILLSQNSEGFTVYQANAGGNGIESSPCVVSTKTFTWQQFAQTAYRGIVFAHMPVNYPTDLGFSDNPYGDEIPTGTYITTDNLNLRSGAGTEYESLTVIPKDTYLLIDEISSNWGHVIYEEFEGFVSLGFVSYVELLTPKKDSGLTVENGYIFGIPTGTTPMSLNNAFMNDIVNFSCGGSEYIGTGVYIDAIVGDYPISRGAVVIYGDINGDGLISSVDCVKLKASLKGDEALTGAFAVAADMDGNGLYTTSDYKRLQLFLASPPTTDNDPEESQDASGEEQESSTETEESEAQNLSENQ
;
A
#
# COMPACT_ATOMS: atom_id res chain seq x y z
N MET A 1 -84.23 53.66 -6.62
CA MET A 1 -85.05 52.47 -6.32
C MET A 1 -84.52 51.32 -7.17
N THR A 2 -83.58 50.53 -6.63
CA THR A 2 -83.81 49.20 -6.00
C THR A 2 -83.83 48.05 -7.00
N LYS A 3 -82.77 47.23 -6.97
CA LYS A 3 -82.81 45.75 -6.79
C LYS A 3 -81.38 45.21 -6.79
N THR A 4 -80.69 45.20 -5.64
CA THR A 4 -80.68 44.18 -4.57
C THR A 4 -79.83 42.95 -4.92
N PHE A 5 -78.65 42.92 -4.31
CA PHE A 5 -77.75 41.79 -4.10
C PHE A 5 -78.49 40.52 -3.65
N LYS A 6 -78.11 39.36 -4.19
CA LYS A 6 -78.33 38.05 -3.55
C LYS A 6 -76.99 37.37 -3.32
N TYR A 7 -76.54 37.42 -2.07
CA TYR A 7 -75.55 36.51 -1.52
C TYR A 7 -76.21 35.14 -1.30
N ILE A 8 -75.59 34.07 -1.79
CA ILE A 8 -75.81 32.71 -1.28
C ILE A 8 -74.60 32.40 -0.38
N ILE A 9 -74.85 32.38 0.92
CA ILE A 9 -73.93 31.91 1.95
C ILE A 9 -74.08 30.39 1.98
N SER A 10 -73.06 29.66 1.53
CA SER A 10 -72.91 28.24 1.84
C SER A 10 -71.97 28.12 3.04
N PHE A 11 -72.54 27.73 4.17
CA PHE A 11 -71.85 27.44 5.41
C PHE A 11 -71.18 26.06 5.25
N ILE A 12 -69.87 26.01 4.96
CA ILE A 12 -69.07 24.82 5.21
C ILE A 12 -68.17 25.12 6.40
N LEU A 13 -68.50 24.46 7.50
CA LEU A 13 -67.77 24.42 8.75
C LEU A 13 -66.42 23.73 8.50
N CYS A 14 -65.39 24.47 8.11
CA CYS A 14 -64.02 23.97 8.09
C CYS A 14 -63.46 24.10 9.50
N VAL A 15 -63.60 23.02 10.29
CA VAL A 15 -62.81 22.85 11.51
C VAL A 15 -61.35 22.74 11.06
N ALA A 16 -60.61 23.85 11.17
CA ALA A 16 -59.18 23.85 11.01
C ALA A 16 -58.60 22.99 12.15
N LEU A 17 -58.36 21.71 11.88
CA LEU A 17 -57.42 20.92 12.63
C LEU A 17 -56.07 21.64 12.50
N LEU A 18 -55.73 22.43 13.50
CA LEU A 18 -54.36 22.85 13.77
C LEU A 18 -53.57 21.57 14.06
N VAL A 19 -53.12 20.90 13.01
CA VAL A 19 -51.98 20.01 13.12
C VAL A 19 -50.83 20.92 13.53
N PRO A 20 -50.21 20.74 14.71
CA PRO A 20 -49.00 21.46 15.01
C PRO A 20 -48.01 21.12 13.90
N ILE A 21 -47.72 22.08 13.02
CA ILE A 21 -46.60 21.98 12.12
C ILE A 21 -45.40 21.91 13.05
N ALA A 22 -44.89 20.70 13.25
CA ALA A 22 -43.60 20.52 13.89
C ALA A 22 -42.64 21.49 13.17
N PRO A 23 -41.85 22.30 13.91
CA PRO A 23 -40.80 23.10 13.27
C PRO A 23 -40.04 22.16 12.34
N PRO A 24 -39.62 22.60 11.13
CA PRO A 24 -38.86 21.75 10.22
C PRO A 24 -37.79 21.09 11.06
N GLN A 25 -37.87 19.76 11.22
CA GLN A 25 -36.84 19.04 11.95
C GLN A 25 -35.57 19.41 11.21
N LYS A 26 -34.71 20.17 11.88
CA LYS A 26 -33.36 20.46 11.40
C LYS A 26 -32.83 19.08 11.03
N ALA A 27 -32.60 18.84 9.73
CA ALA A 27 -32.12 17.55 9.26
C ALA A 27 -31.02 17.13 10.23
N SER A 28 -31.17 15.97 10.87
CA SER A 28 -30.15 15.49 11.79
C SER A 28 -28.83 15.56 11.03
N ALA A 29 -27.83 16.24 11.61
CA ALA A 29 -26.52 16.33 10.99
C ALA A 29 -26.12 14.92 10.55
N TYR A 30 -25.82 14.76 9.27
CA TYR A 30 -25.42 13.46 8.74
C TYR A 30 -24.24 12.96 9.59
N VAL A 31 -24.38 11.77 10.18
CA VAL A 31 -23.33 11.16 10.97
C VAL A 31 -22.58 10.25 10.02
N TYR A 32 -21.34 10.63 9.71
CA TYR A 32 -20.46 9.82 8.89
C TYR A 32 -20.08 8.55 9.66
N THR A 33 -20.39 7.40 9.08
CA THR A 33 -20.13 6.07 9.66
C THR A 33 -19.18 5.22 8.82
N ASP A 34 -18.81 5.70 7.62
CA ASP A 34 -17.83 4.99 6.79
C ASP A 34 -16.41 5.22 7.36
N GLY A 35 -15.46 4.35 6.99
CA GLY A 35 -14.08 4.43 7.48
C GLY A 35 -13.27 5.55 6.81
N PHE A 36 -12.31 6.10 7.56
CA PHE A 36 -11.28 7.00 7.04
C PHE A 36 -10.14 6.21 6.40
N VAL A 37 -9.46 6.82 5.43
CA VAL A 37 -8.33 6.22 4.74
C VAL A 37 -7.16 7.20 4.72
N THR A 38 -5.96 6.70 5.00
CA THR A 38 -4.72 7.48 5.02
C THR A 38 -3.85 7.11 3.84
N VAL A 39 -3.34 8.11 3.13
CA VAL A 39 -2.39 7.98 2.02
C VAL A 39 -1.23 8.92 2.31
N GLY A 40 -0.04 8.36 2.57
CA GLY A 40 1.06 9.13 3.14
C GLY A 40 0.68 9.68 4.52
N ASP A 41 0.79 10.98 4.69
CA ASP A 41 0.43 11.76 5.88
C ASP A 41 -0.98 12.36 5.82
N VAL A 42 -1.74 12.06 4.77
CA VAL A 42 -3.04 12.69 4.51
C VAL A 42 -4.19 11.70 4.67
N THR A 43 -5.09 12.00 5.59
CA THR A 43 -6.33 11.22 5.83
C THR A 43 -7.52 11.85 5.12
N PHE A 44 -8.34 11.03 4.46
CA PHE A 44 -9.59 11.45 3.82
C PHE A 44 -10.74 10.45 4.08
N PRO A 45 -12.02 10.87 4.06
CA PRO A 45 -12.56 12.20 3.75
C PRO A 45 -12.00 13.34 4.63
N PHE A 46 -11.86 14.53 4.04
CA PHE A 46 -11.22 15.66 4.71
C PHE A 46 -12.16 16.31 5.73
N ALA A 47 -11.63 16.77 6.86
CA ALA A 47 -12.43 17.39 7.92
C ALA A 47 -13.22 18.63 7.42
N GLU A 48 -12.65 19.38 6.48
CA GLU A 48 -13.26 20.55 5.85
C GLU A 48 -14.27 20.22 4.74
N TYR A 49 -14.33 18.97 4.30
CA TYR A 49 -15.23 18.49 3.26
C TYR A 49 -15.76 17.09 3.61
N MET A 50 -16.38 16.97 4.78
CA MET A 50 -17.00 15.71 5.18
C MET A 50 -18.22 15.42 4.31
N PRO A 51 -18.62 14.14 4.14
CA PRO A 51 -19.86 13.82 3.45
C PRO A 51 -21.05 14.58 4.06
N GLY A 52 -21.79 15.30 3.22
CA GLY A 52 -22.85 16.23 3.61
C GLY A 52 -22.47 17.71 3.48
N ASP A 53 -21.18 18.03 3.42
CA ASP A 53 -20.68 19.37 3.12
C ASP A 53 -20.78 19.70 1.62
N TYR A 54 -20.33 20.89 1.24
CA TYR A 54 -20.32 21.35 -0.14
C TYR A 54 -18.93 21.85 -0.54
N PHE A 55 -18.41 21.31 -1.64
CA PHE A 55 -17.20 21.81 -2.28
C PHE A 55 -17.50 23.08 -3.09
N SER A 56 -17.76 24.17 -2.36
CA SER A 56 -18.18 25.44 -2.91
C SER A 56 -17.66 26.61 -2.06
N LYS A 57 -17.59 27.82 -2.65
CA LYS A 57 -16.98 29.01 -2.02
C LYS A 57 -17.65 29.41 -0.70
N ASN A 58 -18.93 29.09 -0.53
CA ASN A 58 -19.73 29.46 0.63
C ASN A 58 -20.24 28.26 1.46
N GLY A 59 -19.78 27.04 1.17
CA GLY A 59 -20.21 25.82 1.86
C GLY A 59 -21.68 25.46 1.64
N ARG A 60 -22.28 25.84 0.51
CA ARG A 60 -23.67 25.52 0.12
C ARG A 60 -23.80 25.01 -1.31
N ALA A 61 -24.95 24.42 -1.62
CA ALA A 61 -25.29 23.97 -2.97
C ALA A 61 -25.19 25.11 -4.00
N CYS A 62 -24.69 24.77 -5.18
CA CYS A 62 -24.52 25.69 -6.29
C CYS A 62 -25.87 25.92 -7.02
N THR A 63 -26.22 27.18 -7.33
CA THR A 63 -27.51 27.56 -7.95
C THR A 63 -27.41 27.96 -9.43
N CYS A 64 -26.20 27.97 -10.00
CA CYS A 64 -25.92 28.52 -11.33
C CYS A 64 -26.22 27.58 -12.50
N HIS A 65 -26.70 26.36 -12.25
CA HIS A 65 -26.77 25.29 -13.26
C HIS A 65 -27.94 25.37 -14.22
N ASP A 66 -28.97 26.16 -13.90
CA ASP A 66 -30.12 26.38 -14.77
C ASP A 66 -29.87 27.51 -15.79
N ASN A 67 -28.71 28.17 -15.73
CA ASN A 67 -28.37 29.29 -16.60
C ASN A 67 -27.15 28.98 -17.47
N ALA A 68 -27.40 28.60 -18.73
CA ALA A 68 -26.37 28.31 -19.73
C ALA A 68 -25.42 29.50 -20.05
N SER A 69 -25.75 30.72 -19.59
CA SER A 69 -24.88 31.90 -19.74
C SER A 69 -23.80 32.00 -18.65
N ILE A 70 -23.86 31.18 -17.59
CA ILE A 70 -22.87 31.18 -16.52
C ILE A 70 -21.77 30.17 -16.83
N ASN A 71 -20.63 30.67 -17.32
CA ASN A 71 -19.43 29.85 -17.47
C ASN A 71 -18.82 29.56 -16.09
N CYS A 72 -19.20 28.43 -15.48
CA CYS A 72 -18.74 28.02 -14.15
C CYS A 72 -17.21 27.88 -14.04
N VAL A 73 -16.49 27.70 -15.15
CA VAL A 73 -15.03 27.58 -15.19
C VAL A 73 -14.35 28.96 -15.20
N ALA A 74 -14.99 29.98 -15.77
CA ALA A 74 -14.44 31.34 -15.90
C ALA A 74 -14.99 32.34 -14.87
N SER A 75 -15.95 31.96 -14.05
CA SER A 75 -16.81 32.92 -13.34
C SER A 75 -16.28 33.35 -11.98
N GLY A 76 -16.16 34.69 -11.84
CA GLY A 76 -15.99 35.42 -10.59
C GLY A 76 -17.21 35.32 -9.65
N GLU A 77 -17.72 36.46 -9.16
CA GLU A 77 -18.70 36.54 -8.05
C GLU A 77 -20.02 35.76 -8.25
N TYR A 78 -20.40 35.43 -9.48
CA TYR A 78 -21.71 34.82 -9.80
C TYR A 78 -21.74 33.28 -9.77
N CYS A 79 -20.60 32.62 -9.61
CA CYS A 79 -20.53 31.16 -9.48
C CYS A 79 -19.88 30.77 -8.16
N ASN A 80 -20.57 29.89 -7.45
CA ASN A 80 -20.13 29.38 -6.15
C ASN A 80 -19.25 28.13 -6.25
N CYS A 81 -19.02 27.59 -7.45
CA CYS A 81 -18.14 26.44 -7.62
C CYS A 81 -16.70 26.80 -7.26
N LEU A 82 -15.98 25.89 -6.61
CA LEU A 82 -14.55 26.03 -6.34
C LEU A 82 -13.74 25.57 -7.56
N ARG A 83 -13.00 26.52 -8.15
CA ARG A 83 -11.91 26.28 -9.11
C ARG A 83 -10.57 26.61 -8.49
N PHE A 84 -10.50 27.77 -7.84
CA PHE A 84 -9.33 28.23 -7.09
C PHE A 84 -9.55 27.89 -5.62
N VAL A 85 -8.57 27.22 -5.01
CA VAL A 85 -8.59 26.86 -3.59
C VAL A 85 -7.33 27.40 -2.94
N ASN A 86 -7.47 28.03 -1.78
CA ASN A 86 -6.32 28.48 -1.00
C ASN A 86 -5.87 27.34 -0.07
N ILE A 87 -4.60 26.95 -0.17
CA ILE A 87 -3.97 25.95 0.68
C ILE A 87 -2.70 26.59 1.25
N ASP A 88 -2.70 26.82 2.56
CA ASP A 88 -1.59 27.45 3.31
C ASP A 88 -1.08 28.76 2.71
N GLY A 89 -2.00 29.60 2.21
CA GLY A 89 -1.67 30.90 1.61
C GLY A 89 -1.33 30.84 0.12
N THR A 90 -1.25 29.65 -0.48
CA THR A 90 -1.02 29.46 -1.92
C THR A 90 -2.34 29.19 -2.63
N GLU A 91 -2.62 29.93 -3.71
CA GLU A 91 -3.79 29.68 -4.55
C GLU A 91 -3.51 28.57 -5.57
N LEU A 92 -4.27 27.48 -5.48
CA LEU A 92 -4.25 26.37 -6.42
C LEU A 92 -5.37 26.52 -7.45
N ASP A 93 -5.04 26.55 -8.74
CA ASP A 93 -6.02 26.42 -9.82
C ASP A 93 -6.24 24.94 -10.19
N LEU A 94 -7.45 24.43 -9.91
CA LEU A 94 -7.84 23.05 -10.21
C LEU A 94 -8.09 22.80 -11.72
N LEU A 95 -8.06 23.84 -12.54
CA LEU A 95 -8.38 23.82 -13.98
C LEU A 95 -9.75 23.23 -14.30
N ALA A 96 -10.61 23.12 -13.30
CA ALA A 96 -11.94 22.55 -13.39
C ALA A 96 -12.77 22.92 -12.16
N VAL A 97 -14.06 22.58 -12.20
CA VAL A 97 -15.02 22.78 -11.10
C VAL A 97 -15.82 21.50 -10.87
N GLN A 98 -16.73 21.49 -9.88
CA GLN A 98 -17.66 20.37 -9.66
C GLN A 98 -16.93 19.07 -9.33
N CYS A 99 -17.46 17.92 -9.77
CA CYS A 99 -16.88 16.60 -9.54
C CYS A 99 -15.39 16.52 -9.92
N ILE A 100 -14.98 17.09 -11.06
CA ILE A 100 -13.59 17.02 -11.52
C ILE A 100 -12.69 18.00 -10.75
N GLY A 101 -13.20 19.19 -10.40
CA GLY A 101 -12.47 20.12 -9.53
C GLY A 101 -12.21 19.50 -8.16
N PHE A 102 -13.23 18.89 -7.56
CA PHE A 102 -13.10 18.20 -6.28
C PHE A 102 -12.16 16.99 -6.33
N ALA A 103 -12.25 16.19 -7.39
CA ALA A 103 -11.34 15.07 -7.57
C ALA A 103 -9.89 15.55 -7.69
N ARG A 104 -9.63 16.61 -8.46
CA ARG A 104 -8.30 17.24 -8.54
C ARG A 104 -7.83 17.83 -7.23
N TYR A 105 -8.72 18.47 -6.47
CA TYR A 105 -8.41 18.97 -5.14
C TYR A 105 -7.98 17.83 -4.22
N THR A 106 -8.72 16.73 -4.24
CA THR A 106 -8.37 15.53 -3.46
C THR A 106 -7.06 14.92 -3.93
N PHE A 107 -6.83 14.81 -5.25
CA PHE A 107 -5.59 14.31 -5.83
C PHE A 107 -4.39 15.17 -5.43
N TYR A 108 -4.53 16.49 -5.45
CA TYR A 108 -3.53 17.43 -4.95
C TYR A 108 -3.27 17.26 -3.45
N ARG A 109 -4.33 17.15 -2.64
CA ARG A 109 -4.19 16.96 -1.21
C ARG A 109 -3.43 15.68 -0.85
N LEU A 110 -3.63 14.60 -1.62
CA LEU A 110 -2.97 13.32 -1.37
C LEU A 110 -1.55 13.24 -1.95
N PHE A 111 -1.27 13.93 -3.07
CA PHE A 111 -0.05 13.71 -3.84
C PHE A 111 0.76 14.97 -4.17
N GLY A 112 0.28 16.15 -3.79
CA GLY A 112 0.97 17.44 -3.98
C GLY A 112 0.84 18.06 -5.38
N PHE A 113 0.10 17.45 -6.31
CA PHE A 113 -0.12 17.97 -7.65
C PHE A 113 -1.51 17.58 -8.20
N ILE A 114 -2.03 18.32 -9.18
CA ILE A 114 -3.27 17.94 -9.89
C ILE A 114 -2.96 17.08 -11.13
N ASP A 115 -3.84 16.13 -11.42
CA ASP A 115 -3.77 15.27 -12.61
C ASP A 115 -4.27 16.02 -13.88
N ALA A 116 -3.44 16.95 -14.34
CA ALA A 116 -3.65 17.75 -15.54
C ALA A 116 -2.46 17.64 -16.48
N ASP A 117 -2.65 17.97 -17.76
CA ASP A 117 -1.68 17.73 -18.84
C ASP A 117 -0.27 18.25 -18.54
N HIS A 118 -0.15 19.40 -17.87
CA HIS A 118 1.16 19.98 -17.50
C HIS A 118 1.93 19.17 -16.44
N ASN A 119 1.25 18.29 -15.70
CA ASN A 119 1.81 17.35 -14.73
C ASN A 119 1.78 15.90 -15.24
N SER A 120 1.58 15.67 -16.54
CA SER A 120 1.44 14.31 -17.13
C SER A 120 2.62 13.37 -16.92
N HIS A 121 3.77 13.87 -16.46
CA HIS A 121 4.93 13.07 -16.06
C HIS A 121 4.86 12.55 -14.61
N LEU A 122 3.94 13.07 -13.79
CA LEU A 122 3.78 12.73 -12.37
C LEU A 122 2.67 11.71 -12.11
N PHE A 123 1.83 11.41 -13.11
CA PHE A 123 0.76 10.42 -13.01
C PHE A 123 0.68 9.59 -14.29
N TYR A 124 0.05 8.42 -14.19
CA TYR A 124 -0.24 7.56 -15.33
C TYR A 124 -1.73 7.22 -15.36
N ASN A 125 -2.23 6.89 -16.55
CA ASN A 125 -3.55 6.32 -16.72
C ASN A 125 -3.47 4.79 -16.61
N ALA A 126 -4.01 4.24 -15.53
CA ALA A 126 -4.07 2.79 -15.30
C ALA A 126 -5.01 2.08 -16.28
N GLY A 127 -5.94 2.80 -16.91
CA GLY A 127 -6.71 2.26 -18.02
C GLY A 127 -7.98 3.04 -18.36
N THR A 128 -8.52 2.67 -19.51
CA THR A 128 -9.73 3.23 -20.13
C THR A 128 -10.60 2.07 -20.57
N ILE A 129 -11.92 2.21 -20.48
CA ILE A 129 -12.87 1.22 -20.98
C ILE A 129 -13.84 1.91 -21.94
N GLU A 130 -13.85 1.46 -23.19
CA GLU A 130 -14.74 2.03 -24.21
C GLU A 130 -16.22 1.67 -23.99
N ALA A 131 -17.10 2.49 -24.57
CA ALA A 131 -18.53 2.23 -24.56
C ALA A 131 -18.85 0.85 -25.15
N GLY A 132 -19.71 0.08 -24.47
CA GLY A 132 -20.04 -1.29 -24.87
C GLY A 132 -19.12 -2.38 -24.30
N ASN A 133 -17.94 -2.02 -23.77
CA ASN A 133 -17.01 -2.96 -23.13
C ASN A 133 -17.03 -2.88 -21.60
N VAL A 134 -17.89 -2.03 -21.04
CA VAL A 134 -18.06 -1.89 -19.59
C VAL A 134 -18.90 -3.05 -19.07
N THR A 135 -18.24 -3.98 -18.38
CA THR A 135 -18.83 -5.13 -17.70
C THR A 135 -18.35 -5.13 -16.25
N GLU A 136 -19.01 -5.90 -15.39
CA GLU A 136 -18.55 -6.09 -14.01
C GLU A 136 -17.08 -6.55 -13.96
N GLN A 137 -16.72 -7.51 -14.82
CA GLN A 137 -15.37 -8.06 -14.88
C GLN A 137 -14.35 -7.03 -15.39
N SER A 138 -14.66 -6.26 -16.43
CA SER A 138 -13.73 -5.26 -16.94
C SER A 138 -13.52 -4.09 -15.96
N VAL A 139 -14.58 -3.71 -15.24
CA VAL A 139 -14.47 -2.75 -14.13
C VAL A 139 -13.58 -3.31 -13.02
N LYS A 140 -13.81 -4.55 -12.59
CA LYS A 140 -13.02 -5.18 -11.52
C LYS A 140 -11.55 -5.32 -11.91
N GLN A 141 -11.26 -5.73 -13.15
CA GLN A 141 -9.89 -5.82 -13.68
C GLN A 141 -9.18 -4.47 -13.70
N LEU A 142 -9.89 -3.38 -14.00
CA LEU A 142 -9.29 -2.04 -13.98
C LEU A 142 -9.09 -1.53 -12.55
N ILE A 143 -10.12 -1.60 -11.71
CA ILE A 143 -10.16 -0.87 -10.44
C ILE A 143 -9.50 -1.65 -9.30
N ALA A 144 -9.54 -2.99 -9.31
CA ALA A 144 -9.02 -3.79 -8.18
C ALA A 144 -7.51 -3.60 -7.92
N HIS A 145 -6.75 -3.13 -8.91
CA HIS A 145 -5.32 -2.84 -8.79
C HIS A 145 -5.02 -1.36 -8.44
N LEU A 146 -6.05 -0.51 -8.38
CA LEU A 146 -5.89 0.88 -7.98
C LEU A 146 -5.78 0.99 -6.47
N LYS A 147 -5.06 2.01 -5.99
CA LYS A 147 -4.93 2.34 -4.57
C LYS A 147 -5.84 3.52 -4.20
N PRO A 148 -6.15 3.71 -2.90
CA PRO A 148 -6.91 4.87 -2.44
C PRO A 148 -6.33 6.19 -2.97
N GLY A 149 -7.19 7.12 -3.38
CA GLY A 149 -6.79 8.36 -4.03
C GLY A 149 -6.84 8.34 -5.56
N ALA A 150 -7.04 7.17 -6.19
CA ALA A 150 -7.17 7.09 -7.64
C ALA A 150 -8.31 7.97 -8.18
N HIS A 151 -8.04 8.80 -9.18
CA HIS A 151 -9.05 9.64 -9.83
C HIS A 151 -9.65 8.91 -11.03
N ILE A 152 -10.92 8.53 -10.89
CA ILE A 152 -11.66 7.77 -11.91
C ILE A 152 -12.67 8.69 -12.57
N ARG A 153 -12.60 8.80 -13.90
CA ARG A 153 -13.55 9.56 -14.73
C ARG A 153 -14.35 8.62 -15.60
N TYR A 154 -15.67 8.69 -15.54
CA TYR A 154 -16.54 7.80 -16.31
C TYR A 154 -17.74 8.54 -16.92
N LYS A 155 -18.35 7.93 -17.94
CA LYS A 155 -19.46 8.49 -18.71
C LYS A 155 -20.80 7.97 -18.18
N LEU A 156 -21.64 8.90 -17.75
CA LEU A 156 -23.06 8.71 -17.43
C LEU A 156 -23.92 8.94 -18.69
N ALA A 157 -25.22 8.69 -18.58
CA ALA A 157 -26.18 8.86 -19.66
C ALA A 157 -26.10 10.22 -20.38
N TYR A 158 -25.87 11.32 -19.66
CA TYR A 158 -25.90 12.68 -20.23
C TYR A 158 -24.67 13.54 -19.89
N THR A 159 -23.74 13.00 -19.12
CA THR A 159 -22.57 13.75 -18.63
C THR A 159 -21.44 12.78 -18.29
N GLN A 160 -20.34 13.31 -17.77
CA GLN A 160 -19.29 12.52 -17.16
C GLN A 160 -19.16 12.87 -15.68
N HIS A 161 -18.72 11.92 -14.87
CA HIS A 161 -18.54 12.09 -13.43
C HIS A 161 -17.14 11.66 -13.00
N SER A 162 -16.63 12.35 -11.97
CA SER A 162 -15.28 12.16 -11.42
C SER A 162 -15.41 11.78 -9.96
N VAL A 163 -14.67 10.75 -9.58
CA VAL A 163 -14.68 10.20 -8.23
C VAL A 163 -13.26 9.84 -7.81
N ILE A 164 -13.04 9.80 -6.50
CA ILE A 164 -11.79 9.33 -5.88
C ILE A 164 -12.06 7.99 -5.23
N LEU A 165 -11.23 6.99 -5.52
CA LEU A 165 -11.31 5.69 -4.83
C LEU A 165 -10.97 5.90 -3.35
N LEU A 166 -11.89 5.55 -2.45
CA LEU A 166 -11.68 5.61 -1.01
C LEU A 166 -11.20 4.25 -0.50
N SER A 167 -11.99 3.20 -0.73
CA SER A 167 -11.67 1.83 -0.29
C SER A 167 -12.31 0.80 -1.21
N GLN A 168 -11.87 -0.46 -1.12
CA GLN A 168 -12.44 -1.55 -1.91
C GLN A 168 -12.35 -2.89 -1.18
N ASN A 169 -13.19 -3.84 -1.60
CA ASN A 169 -13.19 -5.20 -1.11
C ASN A 169 -13.62 -6.17 -2.23
N SER A 170 -13.89 -7.43 -1.87
CA SER A 170 -14.31 -8.45 -2.83
C SER A 170 -15.63 -8.15 -3.53
N GLU A 171 -16.54 -7.42 -2.88
CA GLU A 171 -17.91 -7.13 -3.31
C GLU A 171 -18.01 -5.84 -4.15
N GLY A 172 -17.10 -4.90 -3.94
CA GLY A 172 -17.13 -3.61 -4.64
C GLY A 172 -16.14 -2.60 -4.07
N PHE A 173 -16.50 -1.33 -4.18
CA PHE A 173 -15.66 -0.22 -3.72
C PHE A 173 -16.48 1.00 -3.29
N THR A 174 -15.87 1.81 -2.44
CA THR A 174 -16.40 3.07 -1.98
C THR A 174 -15.62 4.20 -2.60
N VAL A 175 -16.33 5.22 -3.08
CA VAL A 175 -15.74 6.43 -3.63
C VAL A 175 -16.03 7.64 -2.77
N TYR A 176 -15.12 8.61 -2.81
CA TYR A 176 -15.27 9.96 -2.28
C TYR A 176 -15.42 10.92 -3.45
N GLN A 177 -16.46 11.76 -3.44
CA GLN A 177 -16.87 12.53 -4.61
C GLN A 177 -17.56 13.84 -4.23
N ALA A 178 -17.70 14.74 -5.22
CA ALA A 178 -18.58 15.89 -5.11
C ALA A 178 -19.52 16.00 -6.31
N ASN A 179 -20.60 16.78 -6.16
CA ASN A 179 -21.66 16.97 -7.16
C ASN A 179 -22.47 15.71 -7.48
N ALA A 180 -22.58 14.81 -6.51
CA ALA A 180 -23.47 13.66 -6.58
C ALA A 180 -23.76 13.18 -5.15
N GLY A 181 -24.97 12.66 -4.95
CA GLY A 181 -25.35 12.02 -3.68
C GLY A 181 -24.76 10.62 -3.56
N GLY A 182 -24.94 10.03 -2.38
CA GLY A 182 -24.40 8.72 -2.05
C GLY A 182 -24.92 8.17 -0.72
N ASN A 183 -24.05 7.54 0.06
CA ASN A 183 -24.38 6.81 1.29
C ASN A 183 -25.09 7.74 2.29
N GLY A 184 -26.42 7.69 2.34
CA GLY A 184 -27.25 8.52 3.23
C GLY A 184 -27.30 10.01 2.88
N ILE A 185 -26.82 10.42 1.69
CA ILE A 185 -26.75 11.83 1.26
C ILE A 185 -27.48 11.99 -0.07
N GLU A 186 -28.46 12.90 -0.11
CA GLU A 186 -29.19 13.23 -1.33
C GLU A 186 -28.30 13.96 -2.35
N SER A 187 -28.59 13.77 -3.63
CA SER A 187 -27.85 14.42 -4.70
C SER A 187 -28.16 15.91 -4.77
N SER A 188 -27.13 16.74 -4.70
CA SER A 188 -27.23 18.19 -4.80
C SER A 188 -25.98 18.77 -5.46
N PRO A 189 -26.06 19.90 -6.18
CA PRO A 189 -24.89 20.51 -6.80
C PRO A 189 -23.77 20.78 -5.80
N CYS A 190 -22.54 20.42 -6.16
CA CYS A 190 -21.36 20.62 -5.31
C CYS A 190 -21.37 19.84 -3.97
N VAL A 191 -22.39 19.03 -3.65
CA VAL A 191 -22.43 18.25 -2.40
C VAL A 191 -21.30 17.24 -2.37
N VAL A 192 -20.63 17.10 -1.23
CA VAL A 192 -19.62 16.09 -0.99
C VAL A 192 -20.30 14.83 -0.43
N SER A 193 -19.95 13.66 -0.94
CA SER A 193 -20.49 12.40 -0.45
C SER A 193 -19.49 11.26 -0.58
N THR A 194 -19.69 10.20 0.20
CA THR A 194 -19.20 8.87 -0.15
C THR A 194 -20.28 8.09 -0.90
N LYS A 195 -19.90 7.13 -1.74
CA LYS A 195 -20.86 6.18 -2.32
C LYS A 195 -20.22 4.82 -2.49
N THR A 196 -20.87 3.79 -1.96
CA THR A 196 -20.46 2.40 -2.15
C THR A 196 -21.17 1.83 -3.37
N PHE A 197 -20.40 1.22 -4.26
CA PHE A 197 -20.89 0.50 -5.43
C PHE A 197 -20.47 -0.95 -5.33
N THR A 198 -21.37 -1.87 -5.66
CA THR A 198 -20.91 -3.18 -6.14
C THR A 198 -20.25 -3.02 -7.50
N TRP A 199 -19.36 -3.96 -7.86
CA TRP A 199 -18.72 -3.98 -9.19
C TRP A 199 -19.75 -3.88 -10.32
N GLN A 200 -20.86 -4.62 -10.21
CA GLN A 200 -21.95 -4.64 -11.18
C GLN A 200 -22.70 -3.29 -11.24
N GLN A 201 -23.02 -2.69 -10.09
CA GLN A 201 -23.71 -1.41 -10.04
C GLN A 201 -22.89 -0.28 -10.69
N PHE A 202 -21.58 -0.29 -10.46
CA PHE A 202 -20.71 0.69 -11.12
C PHE A 202 -20.66 0.48 -12.63
N ALA A 203 -20.54 -0.76 -13.10
CA ALA A 203 -20.54 -1.07 -14.53
C ALA A 203 -21.82 -0.58 -15.23
N GLN A 204 -22.99 -0.77 -14.60
CA GLN A 204 -24.27 -0.27 -15.11
C GLN A 204 -24.32 1.26 -15.13
N THR A 205 -23.74 1.91 -14.12
CA THR A 205 -23.70 3.37 -14.02
C THR A 205 -22.76 3.97 -15.08
N ALA A 206 -21.60 3.34 -15.30
CA ALA A 206 -20.54 3.76 -16.19
C ALA A 206 -20.66 3.17 -17.61
N TYR A 207 -21.81 2.62 -18.00
CA TYR A 207 -21.99 1.80 -19.22
C TYR A 207 -21.54 2.47 -20.53
N ARG A 208 -21.43 3.81 -20.56
CA ARG A 208 -20.95 4.58 -21.73
C ARG A 208 -19.43 4.72 -21.78
N GLY A 209 -18.70 4.15 -20.83
CA GLY A 209 -17.24 4.06 -20.81
C GLY A 209 -16.60 4.67 -19.57
N ILE A 210 -15.40 4.18 -19.24
CA ILE A 210 -14.46 4.78 -18.29
C ILE A 210 -13.43 5.54 -19.11
N VAL A 211 -13.34 6.85 -18.92
CA VAL A 211 -12.45 7.75 -19.67
C VAL A 211 -11.01 7.53 -19.24
N PHE A 212 -10.77 7.52 -17.93
CA PHE A 212 -9.47 7.25 -17.35
C PHE A 212 -9.60 6.79 -15.89
N ALA A 213 -8.53 6.17 -15.41
CA ALA A 213 -8.26 5.95 -13.99
C ALA A 213 -6.82 6.40 -13.71
N HIS A 214 -6.66 7.61 -13.17
CA HIS A 214 -5.35 8.20 -12.92
C HIS A 214 -4.80 7.81 -11.55
N MET A 215 -3.51 7.51 -11.52
CA MET A 215 -2.71 7.22 -10.33
C MET A 215 -1.40 7.98 -10.39
N PRO A 216 -0.86 8.48 -9.26
CA PRO A 216 0.46 9.09 -9.25
C PRO A 216 1.53 8.04 -9.62
N VAL A 217 2.58 8.47 -10.32
CA VAL A 217 3.76 7.63 -10.60
C VAL A 217 4.46 7.25 -9.29
N ASN A 218 4.57 8.23 -8.38
CA ASN A 218 5.10 8.04 -7.04
C ASN A 218 3.93 8.03 -6.06
N TYR A 219 3.40 6.84 -5.77
CA TYR A 219 2.41 6.71 -4.72
C TYR A 219 3.11 6.72 -3.36
N PRO A 220 2.58 7.41 -2.33
CA PRO A 220 3.24 7.50 -1.04
C PRO A 220 3.59 6.15 -0.38
N THR A 221 2.89 5.05 -0.70
CA THR A 221 3.28 3.69 -0.23
C THR A 221 4.36 3.01 -1.10
N ASP A 222 4.51 3.39 -2.37
CA ASP A 222 5.53 2.83 -3.29
C ASP A 222 6.93 3.45 -3.11
N LEU A 223 7.04 4.48 -2.26
CA LEU A 223 8.29 5.14 -1.89
C LEU A 223 8.95 4.52 -0.63
N GLY A 224 8.50 3.33 -0.20
CA GLY A 224 9.06 2.62 0.96
C GLY A 224 8.21 2.67 2.23
N PHE A 225 6.90 2.90 2.11
CA PHE A 225 5.95 2.72 3.22
C PHE A 225 5.11 1.49 2.92
N SER A 226 5.41 0.38 3.59
CA SER A 226 4.83 -0.95 3.34
C SER A 226 3.30 -0.94 3.15
N ASP A 227 2.83 -1.64 2.12
CA ASP A 227 1.44 -2.09 2.04
C ASP A 227 1.07 -2.90 3.30
N ASN A 228 -0.05 -2.57 3.97
CA ASN A 228 -0.85 -3.61 4.62
C ASN A 228 -2.36 -3.26 4.61
N PRO A 229 -3.19 -4.06 3.94
CA PRO A 229 -4.65 -3.90 3.91
C PRO A 229 -5.39 -4.50 5.12
N TYR A 230 -4.73 -4.74 6.26
CA TYR A 230 -5.34 -5.19 7.50
C TYR A 230 -4.90 -4.29 8.66
N GLY A 231 -5.84 -3.51 9.21
CA GLY A 231 -5.56 -2.59 10.30
C GLY A 231 -5.01 -3.27 11.54
N ASP A 232 -3.93 -2.71 12.10
CA ASP A 232 -3.64 -2.53 13.53
C ASP A 232 -2.34 -1.69 13.68
N GLU A 233 -2.29 -0.88 14.76
CA GLU A 233 -1.22 -0.05 15.38
C GLU A 233 0.00 0.47 14.58
N ILE A 234 0.33 1.77 14.76
CA ILE A 234 1.60 2.36 14.29
C ILE A 234 2.76 1.65 15.02
N PRO A 235 3.79 1.14 14.32
CA PRO A 235 4.83 0.33 14.94
C PRO A 235 5.81 1.19 15.76
N THR A 236 6.10 0.77 16.99
CA THR A 236 7.30 1.24 17.70
C THR A 236 8.55 0.72 16.99
N GLY A 237 9.65 1.47 17.00
CA GLY A 237 10.91 1.06 16.39
C GLY A 237 11.75 2.26 15.98
N THR A 238 12.57 2.09 14.95
CA THR A 238 13.49 3.15 14.53
C THR A 238 12.86 4.06 13.50
N TYR A 239 13.07 5.34 13.73
CA TYR A 239 12.59 6.42 12.90
C TYR A 239 13.73 7.35 12.53
N ILE A 240 13.61 8.10 11.44
CA ILE A 240 14.49 9.21 11.08
C ILE A 240 13.69 10.50 10.98
N THR A 241 14.18 11.59 11.55
CA THR A 241 13.55 12.91 11.43
C THR A 241 13.59 13.39 9.99
N THR A 242 12.44 13.84 9.47
CA THR A 242 12.32 14.35 8.10
C THR A 242 12.56 15.87 8.00
N ASP A 243 12.56 16.54 9.14
CA ASP A 243 12.91 17.95 9.36
C ASP A 243 13.40 18.17 10.81
N ASN A 244 13.80 19.39 11.15
CA ASN A 244 14.09 19.79 12.52
C ASN A 244 12.81 19.64 13.38
N LEU A 245 12.90 18.82 14.42
CA LEU A 245 11.76 18.32 15.18
C LEU A 245 11.86 18.70 16.66
N ASN A 246 10.84 19.38 17.18
CA ASN A 246 10.76 19.67 18.61
C ASN A 246 10.50 18.39 19.42
N LEU A 247 11.35 18.13 20.42
CA LEU A 247 11.10 17.16 21.48
C LEU A 247 10.31 17.83 22.59
N ARG A 248 9.15 17.27 22.97
CA ARG A 248 8.24 17.89 23.95
C ARG A 248 8.10 17.09 25.22
N SER A 249 7.77 17.78 26.32
CA SER A 249 7.56 17.12 27.62
C SER A 249 6.29 16.26 27.72
N GLY A 250 5.47 16.20 26.65
CA GLY A 250 4.23 15.43 26.60
C GLY A 250 3.67 15.31 25.18
N ALA A 251 2.72 14.41 24.98
CA ALA A 251 2.12 14.06 23.69
C ALA A 251 1.11 15.12 23.20
N GLY A 252 1.60 16.27 22.76
CA GLY A 252 0.78 17.39 22.29
C GLY A 252 1.60 18.65 21.98
N THR A 253 1.06 19.54 21.15
CA THR A 253 1.75 20.80 20.80
C THR A 253 1.68 21.85 21.91
N GLU A 254 0.82 21.63 22.90
CA GLU A 254 0.65 22.44 24.10
C GLU A 254 1.74 22.23 25.17
N TYR A 255 2.47 21.11 25.10
CA TYR A 255 3.56 20.80 26.02
C TYR A 255 4.84 21.56 25.67
N GLU A 256 5.69 21.81 26.66
CA GLU A 256 6.95 22.56 26.51
C GLU A 256 7.89 21.87 25.51
N SER A 257 8.56 22.66 24.65
CA SER A 257 9.65 22.17 23.81
C SER A 257 10.93 22.13 24.64
N LEU A 258 11.46 20.92 24.85
CA LEU A 258 12.67 20.66 25.62
C LEU A 258 13.92 20.98 24.80
N THR A 259 13.93 20.55 23.53
CA THR A 259 15.01 20.78 22.57
C THR A 259 14.50 20.59 21.12
N VAL A 260 15.36 20.86 20.15
CA VAL A 260 15.11 20.61 18.73
C VAL A 260 16.08 19.55 18.23
N ILE A 261 15.53 18.42 17.79
CA ILE A 261 16.24 17.32 17.15
C ILE A 261 16.47 17.71 15.68
N PRO A 262 17.71 17.72 15.17
CA PRO A 262 17.97 18.07 13.78
C PRO A 262 17.29 17.13 12.78
N LYS A 263 17.04 17.61 11.57
CA LYS A 263 16.68 16.77 10.42
C LYS A 263 17.72 15.64 10.20
N ASP A 264 17.28 14.52 9.63
CA ASP A 264 18.10 13.35 9.29
C ASP A 264 18.75 12.69 10.53
N THR A 265 18.10 12.84 11.69
CA THR A 265 18.50 12.24 12.97
C THR A 265 17.67 11.00 13.24
N TYR A 266 18.32 9.90 13.61
CA TYR A 266 17.62 8.67 13.96
C TYR A 266 17.15 8.68 15.41
N LEU A 267 15.95 8.17 15.63
CA LEU A 267 15.27 8.12 16.92
C LEU A 267 14.71 6.71 17.14
N LEU A 268 14.82 6.22 18.37
CA LEU A 268 14.11 5.03 18.80
C LEU A 268 12.80 5.46 19.45
N ILE A 269 11.69 5.06 18.85
CA ILE A 269 10.35 5.27 19.38
C ILE A 269 9.87 3.97 20.02
N ASP A 270 9.78 3.94 21.35
CA ASP A 270 9.46 2.75 22.14
C ASP A 270 8.02 2.72 22.68
N GLU A 271 7.32 3.86 22.65
CA GLU A 271 5.89 3.97 22.94
C GLU A 271 5.23 4.93 21.95
N ILE A 272 4.01 4.60 21.52
CA ILE A 272 3.20 5.44 20.65
C ILE A 272 1.88 5.76 21.32
N SER A 273 1.57 7.05 21.39
CA SER A 273 0.30 7.58 21.88
C SER A 273 -0.32 8.47 20.81
N SER A 274 -1.32 7.94 20.10
CA SER A 274 -1.93 8.60 18.94
C SER A 274 -0.86 8.95 17.89
N ASN A 275 -0.63 10.23 17.58
CA ASN A 275 0.38 10.71 16.63
C ASN A 275 1.71 11.14 17.29
N TRP A 276 1.98 10.70 18.52
CA TRP A 276 3.20 11.03 19.25
C TRP A 276 3.98 9.79 19.60
N GLY A 277 5.28 9.82 19.32
CA GLY A 277 6.22 8.78 19.74
C GLY A 277 7.03 9.24 20.93
N HIS A 278 7.10 8.42 21.98
CA HIS A 278 8.04 8.60 23.07
C HIS A 278 9.47 8.34 22.57
N VAL A 279 10.41 9.20 22.94
CA VAL A 279 11.83 9.06 22.60
C VAL A 279 12.70 9.52 23.75
N ILE A 280 13.89 8.93 23.83
CA ILE A 280 15.00 9.46 24.60
C ILE A 280 16.01 9.99 23.59
N TYR A 281 16.33 11.28 23.68
CA TYR A 281 17.30 11.95 22.82
C TYR A 281 18.29 12.75 23.67
N GLU A 282 19.56 12.36 23.61
CA GLU A 282 20.62 12.86 24.50
C GLU A 282 20.25 12.70 25.98
N GLU A 283 20.18 13.80 26.75
CA GLU A 283 19.73 13.82 28.14
C GLU A 283 18.23 14.06 28.32
N PHE A 284 17.47 14.24 27.23
CA PHE A 284 16.05 14.59 27.26
C PHE A 284 15.16 13.37 26.99
N GLU A 285 14.15 13.21 27.84
CA GLU A 285 13.07 12.23 27.70
C GLU A 285 11.78 12.97 27.36
N GLY A 286 11.07 12.56 26.30
CA GLY A 286 9.89 13.26 25.85
C GLY A 286 9.20 12.63 24.64
N PHE A 287 8.37 13.42 23.96
CA PHE A 287 7.55 12.99 22.85
C PHE A 287 7.84 13.82 21.59
N VAL A 288 7.92 13.14 20.46
CA VAL A 288 8.04 13.74 19.12
C VAL A 288 6.80 13.46 18.30
N SER A 289 6.45 14.36 17.40
CA SER A 289 5.33 14.15 16.49
C SER A 289 5.71 13.14 15.40
N LEU A 290 4.90 12.09 15.25
CA LEU A 290 5.07 11.05 14.23
C LEU A 290 4.94 11.59 12.80
N GLY A 291 4.40 12.80 12.61
CA GLY A 291 4.33 13.47 11.31
C GLY A 291 5.65 14.06 10.81
N PHE A 292 6.69 14.12 11.66
CA PHE A 292 8.02 14.65 11.32
C PHE A 292 9.12 13.60 11.41
N VAL A 293 8.72 12.34 11.45
CA VAL A 293 9.61 11.19 11.44
C VAL A 293 9.11 10.16 10.45
N SER A 294 10.04 9.41 9.85
CA SER A 294 9.73 8.30 8.96
C SER A 294 10.26 7.01 9.58
N TYR A 295 9.41 5.99 9.66
CA TYR A 295 9.83 4.67 10.13
C TYR A 295 10.89 4.11 9.18
N VAL A 296 11.98 3.59 9.74
CA VAL A 296 13.08 3.04 8.97
C VAL A 296 13.21 1.55 9.28
N GLU A 297 12.89 0.73 8.30
CA GLU A 297 13.32 -0.66 8.28
C GLU A 297 14.80 -0.71 7.96
N LEU A 298 15.61 -0.81 8.99
CA LEU A 298 17.05 -0.93 8.85
C LEU A 298 17.44 -2.39 8.66
N LEU A 299 18.51 -2.60 7.87
CA LEU A 299 18.96 -3.87 7.26
C LEU A 299 18.34 -4.19 5.90
N THR A 300 17.92 -3.19 5.11
CA THR A 300 17.56 -3.41 3.70
C THR A 300 18.79 -3.83 2.87
N PRO A 301 18.84 -5.04 2.31
CA PRO A 301 19.93 -5.43 1.44
C PRO A 301 19.90 -4.67 0.12
N LYS A 302 21.07 -4.52 -0.53
CA LYS A 302 21.11 -4.02 -1.91
C LYS A 302 20.39 -4.99 -2.82
N LYS A 303 19.69 -4.47 -3.83
CA LYS A 303 18.87 -5.25 -4.78
C LYS A 303 19.68 -6.36 -5.49
N ASP A 304 20.98 -6.18 -5.64
CA ASP A 304 21.94 -7.09 -6.28
C ASP A 304 22.78 -7.93 -5.29
N SER A 305 22.53 -7.82 -3.98
CA SER A 305 23.30 -8.55 -2.95
C SER A 305 22.96 -10.03 -2.84
N GLY A 306 21.78 -10.44 -3.32
CA GLY A 306 21.26 -11.81 -3.14
C GLY A 306 20.81 -12.12 -1.71
N LEU A 307 20.82 -11.15 -0.80
CA LEU A 307 20.35 -11.30 0.57
C LEU A 307 18.87 -10.94 0.69
N THR A 308 18.19 -11.60 1.62
CA THR A 308 16.81 -11.24 2.02
C THR A 308 16.75 -11.07 3.53
N VAL A 309 15.87 -10.18 4.00
CA VAL A 309 15.59 -9.99 5.42
C VAL A 309 14.10 -10.20 5.63
N GLU A 310 13.76 -11.23 6.41
CA GLU A 310 12.38 -11.63 6.67
C GLU A 310 12.24 -12.07 8.12
N ASN A 311 11.21 -11.57 8.83
CA ASN A 311 10.90 -11.95 10.21
C ASN A 311 12.09 -11.84 11.20
N GLY A 312 12.97 -10.84 11.01
CA GLY A 312 14.16 -10.62 11.85
C GLY A 312 15.35 -11.53 11.52
N TYR A 313 15.27 -12.32 10.44
CA TYR A 313 16.35 -13.17 9.95
C TYR A 313 16.94 -12.64 8.64
N ILE A 314 18.25 -12.85 8.47
CA ILE A 314 18.99 -12.49 7.27
C ILE A 314 19.42 -13.78 6.56
N PHE A 315 18.98 -13.94 5.32
CA PHE A 315 19.23 -15.11 4.50
C PHE A 315 20.07 -14.77 3.27
N GLY A 316 20.53 -15.80 2.56
CA GLY A 316 21.28 -15.66 1.30
C GLY A 316 22.78 -15.42 1.50
N ILE A 317 23.28 -15.43 2.74
CA ILE A 317 24.71 -15.33 3.03
C ILE A 317 25.39 -16.65 2.65
N PRO A 318 26.36 -16.65 1.71
CA PRO A 318 27.11 -17.85 1.38
C PRO A 318 27.92 -18.36 2.58
N THR A 319 28.03 -19.69 2.72
CA THR A 319 28.94 -20.31 3.70
C THR A 319 30.39 -19.86 3.45
N GLY A 320 31.16 -19.61 4.51
CA GLY A 320 32.52 -19.07 4.42
C GLY A 320 32.59 -17.55 4.16
N THR A 321 31.47 -16.82 4.25
CA THR A 321 31.47 -15.35 4.13
C THR A 321 32.20 -14.71 5.31
N THR A 322 33.15 -13.84 5.02
CA THR A 322 33.84 -13.04 6.05
C THR A 322 33.01 -11.81 6.41
N PRO A 323 33.14 -11.26 7.64
CA PRO A 323 32.50 -9.99 8.00
C PRO A 323 32.82 -8.86 7.02
N MET A 324 34.07 -8.81 6.52
CA MET A 324 34.53 -7.77 5.60
C MET A 324 33.83 -7.83 4.24
N SER A 325 33.60 -9.02 3.69
CA SER A 325 32.89 -9.19 2.41
C SER A 325 31.40 -8.84 2.50
N LEU A 326 30.80 -8.99 3.69
CA LEU A 326 29.37 -8.73 3.88
C LEU A 326 29.04 -7.24 4.00
N ASN A 327 30.01 -6.41 4.40
CA ASN A 327 29.83 -4.97 4.61
C ASN A 327 29.29 -4.22 3.37
N ASN A 328 29.64 -4.69 2.17
CA ASN A 328 29.20 -4.06 0.91
C ASN A 328 27.78 -4.44 0.48
N ALA A 329 27.14 -5.41 1.15
CA ALA A 329 25.85 -5.97 0.74
C ALA A 329 24.63 -5.14 1.19
N PHE A 330 24.80 -4.19 2.11
CA PHE A 330 23.72 -3.35 2.64
C PHE A 330 23.84 -1.91 2.15
N MET A 331 22.72 -1.19 2.05
CA MET A 331 22.66 0.17 1.45
C MET A 331 23.33 1.27 2.28
N ASN A 332 23.79 1.00 3.51
CA ASN A 332 24.25 2.02 4.46
C ASN A 332 25.64 1.70 5.05
N ASP A 333 26.49 2.71 5.20
CA ASP A 333 27.81 2.68 5.90
C ASP A 333 27.69 2.52 7.44
N ILE A 334 26.58 1.95 7.91
CA ILE A 334 26.03 2.08 9.28
C ILE A 334 25.90 0.70 9.95
N VAL A 335 26.47 -0.37 9.36
CA VAL A 335 26.30 -1.75 9.86
C VAL A 335 27.53 -2.21 10.63
N ASN A 336 27.35 -2.57 11.91
CA ASN A 336 28.39 -3.20 12.73
C ASN A 336 28.12 -4.71 12.86
N PHE A 337 29.17 -5.49 12.68
CA PHE A 337 29.15 -6.94 12.81
C PHE A 337 29.63 -7.33 14.20
N SER A 338 28.75 -7.92 15.01
CA SER A 338 29.18 -8.61 16.23
C SER A 338 29.51 -10.07 15.89
N CYS A 339 30.65 -10.32 15.25
CA CYS A 339 31.16 -11.69 15.11
C CYS A 339 31.80 -12.13 16.43
N GLY A 340 31.29 -13.21 17.02
CA GLY A 340 31.75 -13.76 18.30
C GLY A 340 33.15 -14.41 18.28
N GLY A 341 34.09 -13.87 17.48
CA GLY A 341 35.46 -14.35 17.35
C GLY A 341 35.69 -15.40 16.25
N SER A 342 34.68 -15.74 15.43
CA SER A 342 34.80 -16.63 14.28
C SER A 342 35.37 -15.91 13.04
N GLU A 343 36.10 -16.63 12.20
CA GLU A 343 36.63 -16.13 10.91
C GLU A 343 35.50 -15.82 9.91
N TYR A 344 34.41 -16.59 10.00
CA TYR A 344 33.24 -16.48 9.13
C TYR A 344 32.00 -16.02 9.89
N ILE A 345 31.09 -15.37 9.18
CA ILE A 345 29.75 -15.07 9.65
C ILE A 345 28.95 -16.37 9.60
N GLY A 346 28.48 -16.83 10.76
CA GLY A 346 27.67 -18.04 10.90
C GLY A 346 26.25 -17.79 11.37
N THR A 347 25.45 -18.84 11.34
CA THR A 347 24.08 -18.82 11.87
C THR A 347 24.07 -18.35 13.33
N GLY A 348 23.13 -17.46 13.65
CA GLY A 348 23.01 -16.89 14.99
C GLY A 348 23.93 -15.70 15.28
N VAL A 349 24.81 -15.32 14.33
CA VAL A 349 25.47 -14.00 14.37
C VAL A 349 24.41 -12.92 14.19
N TYR A 350 24.51 -11.86 15.00
CA TYR A 350 23.69 -10.68 14.84
C TYR A 350 24.41 -9.63 14.01
N ILE A 351 23.67 -9.09 13.04
CA ILE A 351 24.06 -7.91 12.27
C ILE A 351 23.26 -6.74 12.83
N ASP A 352 23.97 -5.76 13.36
CA ASP A 352 23.38 -4.57 13.94
C ASP A 352 23.54 -3.41 12.97
N ALA A 353 22.43 -2.76 12.60
CA ALA A 353 22.50 -1.41 12.06
C ALA A 353 22.66 -0.45 13.25
N ILE A 354 23.68 0.41 13.22
CA ILE A 354 24.07 1.32 14.29
C ILE A 354 24.19 2.74 13.75
N VAL A 355 23.29 3.65 14.14
CA VAL A 355 23.49 5.09 13.86
C VAL A 355 24.20 5.73 15.04
N GLY A 356 25.35 6.34 14.76
CA GLY A 356 26.22 6.85 15.81
C GLY A 356 26.77 5.70 16.65
N ASP A 357 26.51 5.72 17.95
CA ASP A 357 26.92 4.69 18.91
C ASP A 357 25.78 3.72 19.32
N TYR A 358 24.57 3.88 18.76
CA TYR A 358 23.38 3.15 19.21
C TYR A 358 22.91 2.09 18.19
N PRO A 359 22.78 0.80 18.58
CA PRO A 359 22.18 -0.22 17.73
C PRO A 359 20.68 0.03 17.61
N ILE A 360 20.19 0.11 16.38
CA ILE A 360 18.84 0.59 16.03
C ILE A 360 18.03 -0.43 15.21
N SER A 361 18.67 -1.49 14.70
CA SER A 361 18.00 -2.67 14.18
C SER A 361 18.96 -3.84 14.23
N ARG A 362 18.43 -5.04 14.44
CA ARG A 362 19.19 -6.28 14.59
C ARG A 362 18.55 -7.39 13.79
N GLY A 363 19.34 -8.06 12.95
CA GLY A 363 18.94 -9.26 12.23
C GLY A 363 19.83 -10.44 12.60
N ALA A 364 19.24 -11.60 12.83
CA ALA A 364 19.99 -12.84 13.05
C ALA A 364 20.31 -13.51 11.71
N VAL A 365 21.57 -13.86 11.49
CA VAL A 365 21.99 -14.59 10.29
C VAL A 365 21.45 -16.01 10.33
N VAL A 366 20.94 -16.46 9.19
CA VAL A 366 20.58 -17.85 8.93
C VAL A 366 21.29 -18.33 7.68
N ILE A 367 22.20 -19.29 7.86
CA ILE A 367 22.82 -20.05 6.77
C ILE A 367 22.29 -21.47 6.87
N TYR A 368 21.43 -21.87 5.93
CA TYR A 368 20.86 -23.23 5.91
C TYR A 368 21.97 -24.28 5.93
N GLY A 369 21.90 -25.18 6.91
CA GLY A 369 22.91 -26.22 7.12
C GLY A 369 24.08 -25.87 8.05
N ASP A 370 24.30 -24.59 8.37
CA ASP A 370 25.21 -24.17 9.46
C ASP A 370 24.41 -24.12 10.76
N ILE A 371 24.47 -25.22 11.52
CA ILE A 371 23.66 -25.45 12.72
C ILE A 371 24.50 -25.15 13.96
N ASN A 372 25.82 -25.30 13.82
CA ASN A 372 26.75 -25.04 14.90
C ASN A 372 27.07 -23.53 15.05
N GLY A 373 26.92 -22.75 13.98
CA GLY A 373 27.08 -21.30 13.94
C GLY A 373 28.49 -20.83 13.58
N ASP A 374 29.34 -21.70 13.03
CA ASP A 374 30.73 -21.38 12.68
C ASP A 374 30.88 -20.78 11.27
N GLY A 375 29.78 -20.66 10.53
CA GLY A 375 29.75 -20.14 9.15
C GLY A 375 30.12 -21.16 8.09
N LEU A 376 30.40 -22.41 8.47
CA LEU A 376 30.74 -23.51 7.57
C LEU A 376 29.71 -24.63 7.65
N ILE A 377 29.23 -25.10 6.50
CA ILE A 377 28.38 -26.29 6.44
C ILE A 377 29.28 -27.53 6.43
N SER A 378 29.29 -28.29 7.52
CA SER A 378 30.22 -29.40 7.71
C SER A 378 29.60 -30.61 8.44
N SER A 379 30.40 -31.66 8.63
CA SER A 379 29.99 -32.83 9.42
C SER A 379 29.69 -32.50 10.90
N VAL A 380 30.19 -31.36 11.42
CA VAL A 380 29.92 -30.89 12.78
C VAL A 380 28.45 -30.51 12.94
N ASP A 381 27.85 -29.92 11.91
CA ASP A 381 26.43 -29.53 11.89
C ASP A 381 25.50 -30.75 11.92
N CYS A 382 25.89 -31.81 11.20
CA CYS A 382 25.21 -33.10 11.28
C CYS A 382 25.21 -33.66 12.71
N VAL A 383 26.32 -33.54 13.44
CA VAL A 383 26.41 -34.01 14.83
C VAL A 383 25.45 -33.21 15.73
N LYS A 384 25.42 -31.87 15.58
CA LYS A 384 24.56 -31.00 16.38
C LYS A 384 23.06 -31.21 16.08
N LEU A 385 22.68 -31.33 14.80
CA LEU A 385 21.31 -31.64 14.42
C LEU A 385 20.86 -33.00 14.94
N LYS A 386 21.71 -34.02 14.83
CA LYS A 386 21.42 -35.37 15.31
C LYS A 386 21.26 -35.41 16.83
N ALA A 387 22.05 -34.65 17.59
CA ALA A 387 21.90 -34.52 19.03
C ALA A 387 20.56 -33.86 19.37
N SER A 388 20.19 -32.79 18.66
CA SER A 388 18.92 -32.11 18.89
C SER A 388 17.69 -32.98 18.60
N LEU A 389 17.71 -33.74 17.50
CA LEU A 389 16.64 -34.70 17.17
C LEU A 389 16.47 -35.83 18.19
N LYS A 390 17.51 -36.13 19.00
CA LYS A 390 17.44 -37.09 20.10
C LYS A 390 16.90 -36.48 21.40
N GLY A 391 16.69 -35.16 21.43
CA GLY A 391 16.26 -34.41 22.60
C GLY A 391 17.40 -34.05 23.56
N ASP A 392 18.67 -34.16 23.13
CA ASP A 392 19.81 -33.84 23.99
C ASP A 392 19.90 -32.31 24.21
N GLU A 393 19.69 -31.50 23.16
CA GLU A 393 19.56 -30.03 23.23
C GLU A 393 18.64 -29.52 22.12
N ALA A 394 17.56 -28.80 22.45
CA ALA A 394 16.64 -28.28 21.43
C ALA A 394 17.25 -27.07 20.71
N LEU A 395 17.22 -27.07 19.37
CA LEU A 395 17.57 -25.89 18.59
C LEU A 395 16.44 -24.86 18.68
N THR A 396 16.81 -23.59 18.78
CA THR A 396 15.88 -22.45 18.86
C THR A 396 16.34 -21.30 17.99
N GLY A 397 15.42 -20.42 17.60
CA GLY A 397 15.74 -19.21 16.83
C GLY A 397 16.43 -19.54 15.50
N ALA A 398 17.45 -18.75 15.13
CA ALA A 398 18.17 -18.88 13.87
C ALA A 398 18.71 -20.30 13.62
N PHE A 399 19.16 -21.01 14.66
CA PHE A 399 19.68 -22.36 14.54
C PHE A 399 18.61 -23.40 14.21
N ALA A 400 17.37 -23.20 14.67
CA ALA A 400 16.24 -24.06 14.30
C ALA A 400 15.82 -23.81 12.85
N VAL A 401 15.84 -22.56 12.41
CA VAL A 401 15.54 -22.18 11.02
C VAL A 401 16.61 -22.72 10.08
N ALA A 402 17.90 -22.58 10.42
CA ALA A 402 19.00 -23.16 9.62
C ALA A 402 18.94 -24.69 9.51
N ALA A 403 18.33 -25.35 10.49
CA ALA A 403 18.15 -26.80 10.52
C ALA A 403 16.92 -27.29 9.74
N ASP A 404 15.98 -26.41 9.39
CA ASP A 404 14.81 -26.71 8.55
C ASP A 404 15.20 -26.57 7.08
N MET A 405 15.83 -27.62 6.55
CA MET A 405 16.44 -27.64 5.22
C MET A 405 15.42 -27.70 4.08
N ASP A 406 14.13 -27.93 4.37
CA ASP A 406 13.06 -27.86 3.36
C ASP A 406 11.98 -26.81 3.61
N GLY A 407 12.17 -25.96 4.62
CA GLY A 407 11.36 -24.77 4.87
C GLY A 407 9.92 -25.08 5.26
N ASN A 408 9.68 -26.24 5.88
CA ASN A 408 8.34 -26.68 6.27
C ASN A 408 7.90 -26.15 7.65
N GLY A 409 8.80 -25.45 8.35
CA GLY A 409 8.62 -24.89 9.69
C GLY A 409 9.11 -25.78 10.83
N LEU A 410 9.65 -26.97 10.56
CA LEU A 410 10.12 -27.94 11.55
C LEU A 410 11.41 -28.63 11.09
N TYR A 411 12.42 -28.70 11.96
CA TYR A 411 13.59 -29.55 11.72
C TYR A 411 13.30 -31.01 12.14
N THR A 412 13.55 -31.94 11.23
CA THR A 412 13.20 -33.36 11.37
C THR A 412 14.33 -34.27 10.90
N THR A 413 14.09 -35.60 10.95
CA THR A 413 15.04 -36.57 10.36
C THR A 413 15.17 -36.41 8.83
N SER A 414 14.18 -35.83 8.16
CA SER A 414 14.27 -35.52 6.73
C SER A 414 15.33 -34.46 6.47
N ASP A 415 15.38 -33.41 7.28
CA ASP A 415 16.36 -32.34 7.19
C ASP A 415 17.78 -32.82 7.47
N TYR A 416 17.93 -33.71 8.45
CA TYR A 416 19.19 -34.37 8.71
C TYR A 416 19.70 -35.13 7.47
N LYS A 417 18.82 -35.83 6.73
CA LYS A 417 19.20 -36.51 5.49
C LYS A 417 19.56 -35.52 4.39
N ARG A 418 18.84 -34.40 4.28
CA ARG A 418 19.14 -33.33 3.30
C ARG A 418 20.52 -32.72 3.55
N LEU A 419 20.85 -32.46 4.81
CA LEU A 419 22.17 -31.97 5.21
C LEU A 419 23.27 -32.99 4.86
N GLN A 420 23.04 -34.29 5.12
CA GLN A 420 23.98 -35.34 4.72
C GLN A 420 24.18 -35.42 3.20
N LEU A 421 23.10 -35.28 2.43
CA LEU A 421 23.16 -35.27 0.96
C LEU A 421 23.93 -34.05 0.44
N PHE A 422 23.70 -32.87 1.01
CA PHE A 422 24.43 -31.65 0.68
C PHE A 422 25.94 -31.83 0.88
N LEU A 423 26.37 -32.45 1.99
CA LEU A 423 27.78 -32.72 2.26
C LEU A 423 28.38 -33.79 1.33
N ALA A 424 27.57 -34.75 0.85
CA ALA A 424 28.01 -35.80 -0.05
C ALA A 424 28.12 -35.33 -1.51
N SER A 425 27.39 -34.27 -1.88
CA SER A 425 27.34 -33.73 -3.24
C SER A 425 27.05 -32.22 -3.21
N PRO A 426 28.03 -31.38 -2.83
CA PRO A 426 27.84 -29.94 -2.84
C PRO A 426 27.57 -29.46 -4.27
N PRO A 427 26.64 -28.50 -4.48
CA PRO A 427 26.34 -27.98 -5.81
C PRO A 427 27.59 -27.37 -6.46
N THR A 428 27.95 -27.85 -7.65
CA THR A 428 29.06 -27.31 -8.43
C THR A 428 28.65 -25.96 -9.03
N THR A 429 29.36 -24.89 -8.71
CA THR A 429 29.20 -23.58 -9.35
C THR A 429 29.89 -23.61 -10.71
N ASP A 430 29.19 -24.02 -11.77
CA ASP A 430 29.64 -23.78 -13.15
C ASP A 430 28.53 -23.13 -13.96
N ASN A 431 28.73 -21.84 -14.25
CA ASN A 431 28.14 -21.16 -15.39
C ASN A 431 28.92 -21.57 -16.63
N ASP A 432 28.34 -22.40 -17.50
CA ASP A 432 28.60 -22.30 -18.93
C ASP A 432 27.40 -22.83 -19.72
N PRO A 433 26.79 -22.05 -20.63
CA PRO A 433 25.70 -22.49 -21.46
C PRO A 433 26.23 -22.94 -22.82
N GLU A 434 26.34 -24.25 -23.09
CA GLU A 434 26.11 -24.78 -24.44
C GLU A 434 26.02 -26.32 -24.51
N GLU A 435 25.08 -26.75 -25.35
CA GLU A 435 24.93 -28.05 -26.04
C GLU A 435 24.78 -29.35 -25.24
N SER A 436 23.55 -29.89 -25.27
CA SER A 436 23.35 -31.12 -26.03
C SER A 436 21.95 -31.18 -26.64
N GLN A 437 21.94 -31.14 -27.97
CA GLN A 437 20.84 -31.48 -28.84
C GLN A 437 20.40 -32.95 -28.63
N ASP A 438 19.13 -33.18 -28.95
CA ASP A 438 18.59 -34.39 -29.57
C ASP A 438 18.64 -35.72 -28.80
N ALA A 439 17.46 -36.16 -28.33
CA ALA A 439 17.01 -37.55 -28.38
C ALA A 439 15.53 -37.64 -27.95
N SER A 440 14.61 -37.20 -28.83
CA SER A 440 13.25 -37.75 -28.84
C SER A 440 13.27 -39.06 -29.62
N GLY A 441 13.02 -40.18 -28.96
CA GLY A 441 13.01 -41.49 -29.62
C GLY A 441 12.51 -42.60 -28.71
N GLU A 442 11.19 -42.70 -28.64
CA GLU A 442 10.37 -43.93 -28.51
C GLU A 442 11.00 -45.15 -27.79
N GLU A 443 10.49 -45.44 -26.60
CA GLU A 443 10.47 -46.79 -26.05
C GLU A 443 9.46 -47.65 -26.82
N GLN A 444 9.94 -48.61 -27.61
CA GLN A 444 9.19 -49.81 -27.93
C GLN A 444 9.95 -51.04 -27.43
N GLU A 445 9.30 -51.76 -26.53
CA GLU A 445 9.63 -53.13 -26.13
C GLU A 445 9.78 -54.03 -27.36
N SER A 446 10.85 -54.84 -27.39
CA SER A 446 10.75 -56.16 -28.01
C SER A 446 11.81 -57.10 -27.46
N SER A 447 11.29 -58.26 -27.07
CA SER A 447 11.94 -59.47 -26.59
C SER A 447 13.03 -60.02 -27.50
N THR A 448 14.05 -60.58 -26.84
CA THR A 448 15.07 -61.48 -27.37
C THR A 448 14.47 -62.69 -28.07
N GLU A 449 14.91 -62.98 -29.29
CA GLU A 449 15.09 -64.35 -29.77
C GLU A 449 16.13 -64.42 -30.89
N THR A 450 16.87 -65.52 -30.83
CA THR A 450 18.09 -65.94 -31.52
C THR A 450 17.91 -66.38 -32.98
N GLU A 451 19.05 -66.47 -33.68
CA GLU A 451 19.44 -67.36 -34.81
C GLU A 451 20.05 -66.54 -35.99
N GLU A 452 21.35 -66.72 -36.28
CA GLU A 452 21.90 -67.61 -37.34
C GLU A 452 21.28 -67.32 -38.72
N SER A 453 21.97 -67.21 -39.85
CA SER A 453 23.33 -67.38 -40.32
C SER A 453 23.33 -67.01 -41.83
N GLU A 454 24.50 -66.83 -42.44
CA GLU A 454 24.76 -66.93 -43.91
C GLU A 454 24.10 -65.88 -44.84
N ALA A 455 24.63 -65.48 -45.99
CA ALA A 455 25.93 -65.51 -46.65
C ALA A 455 25.77 -64.66 -47.94
N GLN A 456 26.90 -64.15 -48.46
CA GLN A 456 27.16 -63.87 -49.89
C GLN A 456 26.21 -62.92 -50.66
N ASN A 457 26.74 -61.85 -51.28
CA ASN A 457 27.45 -62.01 -52.55
C ASN A 457 28.13 -60.71 -53.01
N LEU A 458 29.28 -60.88 -53.65
CA LEU A 458 30.05 -59.87 -54.36
C LEU A 458 29.57 -59.74 -55.82
N SER A 459 29.81 -58.54 -56.35
CA SER A 459 30.19 -58.17 -57.73
C SER A 459 29.21 -58.29 -58.90
N GLU A 460 28.97 -57.12 -59.51
CA GLU A 460 29.18 -56.79 -60.94
C GLU A 460 28.78 -57.83 -62.01
N ASN A 461 27.82 -57.49 -62.88
CA ASN A 461 28.10 -56.94 -64.21
C ASN A 461 26.81 -56.71 -65.03
N GLN A 462 26.87 -55.66 -65.87
CA GLN A 462 25.96 -55.24 -66.96
C GLN A 462 24.71 -54.42 -66.62
#